data_AF-A0A177A8B8-F1
#
_entry.id   AF-A0A177A8B8-F1
#
_cell.length_a   1.000
_cell.length_b   1.000
_cell.length_c   1.000
_cell.angle_alpha   90.00
_cell.angle_beta   90.00
_cell.angle_gamma   90.00
#
_symmetry.space_group_name_H-M   'P 1'
#
loop_
_entity.id
_entity.type
_entity.pdbx_description
1 polymer ?
#
loop_
_entity_poly.entity_id
_entity_poly.type
_entity_poly.pdbx_seq_one_letter_code
_entity_poly.pdbx_strand_id
1 'polypeptide(L)'
;MQLSLYSISVGLSLFHSALGGSLEFEPAKGTPGDTVTCTSKEFDDQSLAGFLEAEEIDDCTRVGNNFVFDDGFIFRCGDSLENEILTVCQGPIGGESTCKPTLARAGVDL
;
A
#
# COMPACT_ATOMS: atom_id res chain seq x y z
N MET A 1 2.55 38.18 -42.94
CA MET A 1 2.76 38.69 -41.57
C MET A 1 1.44 38.54 -40.84
N GLN A 2 1.31 38.05 -39.62
CA GLN A 2 2.14 37.27 -38.71
C GLN A 2 1.11 36.79 -37.65
N LEU A 3 1.24 35.55 -37.19
CA LEU A 3 0.35 34.86 -36.24
C LEU A 3 0.13 35.65 -34.93
N SER A 4 -1.01 35.46 -34.27
CA SER A 4 -0.97 34.89 -32.91
C SER A 4 -2.33 34.36 -32.47
N LEU A 5 -2.39 33.03 -32.31
CA LEU A 5 -3.40 32.28 -31.59
C LEU A 5 -3.09 32.32 -30.10
N TYR A 6 -4.07 32.62 -29.24
CA TYR A 6 -4.11 32.11 -27.87
C TYR A 6 -5.56 31.79 -27.51
N SER A 7 -6.09 30.74 -28.13
CA SER A 7 -7.25 30.04 -27.61
C SER A 7 -6.74 29.18 -26.45
N ILE A 8 -7.00 29.62 -25.22
CA ILE A 8 -6.69 28.84 -24.02
C ILE A 8 -7.69 27.67 -24.00
N SER A 9 -7.29 26.56 -24.60
CA SER A 9 -7.90 25.27 -24.38
C SER A 9 -7.63 24.91 -22.92
N VAL A 10 -8.52 25.30 -22.02
CA VAL A 10 -8.57 24.75 -20.67
C VAL A 10 -8.96 23.29 -20.85
N GLY A 11 -7.94 22.46 -21.05
CA GLY A 11 -8.08 21.02 -21.03
C GLY A 11 -8.59 20.64 -19.65
N LEU A 12 -9.91 20.45 -19.55
CA LEU A 12 -10.46 19.55 -18.56
C LEU A 12 -9.93 18.16 -18.93
N SER A 13 -8.71 17.88 -18.49
CA SER A 13 -8.25 16.52 -18.28
C SER A 13 -9.13 15.96 -17.18
N LEU A 14 -10.28 15.41 -17.59
CA LEU A 14 -11.02 14.43 -16.82
C LEU A 14 -10.09 13.21 -16.73
N PHE A 15 -9.09 13.31 -15.84
CA PHE A 15 -8.36 12.16 -15.36
C PHE A 15 -9.42 11.25 -14.77
N HIS A 16 -9.54 10.08 -15.40
CA HIS A 16 -10.43 9.02 -14.98
C HIS A 16 -10.08 8.72 -13.53
N SER A 17 -10.90 9.22 -12.60
CA SER A 17 -10.76 8.97 -11.18
C SER A 17 -11.24 7.55 -10.93
N ALA A 18 -10.42 6.57 -11.33
CA ALA A 18 -10.39 5.31 -10.62
C ALA A 18 -9.72 5.64 -9.29
N LEU A 19 -10.51 6.12 -8.33
CA LEU A 19 -10.13 6.33 -6.93
C LEU A 19 -9.94 4.96 -6.30
N GLY A 20 -8.95 4.22 -6.79
CA GLY A 20 -8.51 2.98 -6.21
C GLY A 20 -7.91 3.22 -4.83
N GLY A 21 -8.05 2.23 -3.97
CA GLY A 21 -7.57 2.24 -2.61
C GLY A 21 -6.11 1.80 -2.51
N SER A 22 -5.43 2.29 -1.48
CA SER A 22 -4.07 1.92 -1.14
C SER A 22 -3.94 1.90 0.38
N LEU A 23 -3.40 0.82 0.92
CA LEU A 23 -3.07 0.70 2.32
C LEU A 23 -1.70 0.09 2.53
N GLU A 24 -1.17 0.26 3.73
CA GLU A 24 0.14 -0.23 4.13
C GLU A 24 0.03 -1.11 5.37
N PHE A 25 0.86 -2.15 5.41
CA PHE A 25 1.22 -2.89 6.62
C PHE A 25 2.61 -2.42 7.02
N GLU A 26 2.66 -1.67 8.11
CA GLU A 26 3.88 -1.01 8.58
C GLU A 26 4.40 -1.65 9.86
N PRO A 27 5.72 -1.60 10.11
CA PRO A 27 6.26 -1.98 11.42
C PRO A 27 5.68 -1.13 12.53
N ALA A 28 5.51 -1.71 13.71
CA ALA A 28 5.27 -0.97 14.93
C ALA A 28 6.27 0.19 15.11
N LYS A 29 5.80 1.30 15.67
CA LYS A 29 6.60 2.52 15.79
C LYS A 29 7.89 2.27 16.57
N GLY A 30 9.03 2.45 15.92
CA GLY A 30 10.36 2.25 16.52
C GLY A 30 10.91 0.84 16.35
N THR A 31 10.12 -0.07 15.78
CA THR A 31 10.54 -1.41 15.39
C THR A 31 11.10 -1.36 13.95
N PRO A 32 12.29 -1.93 13.69
CA PRO A 32 12.76 -2.10 12.33
C PRO A 32 11.92 -3.18 11.63
N GLY A 33 11.57 -2.96 10.38
CA GLY A 33 10.85 -3.96 9.58
C GLY A 33 10.55 -3.39 8.21
N ASP A 34 10.17 -4.25 7.29
CA ASP A 34 9.81 -3.85 5.93
C ASP A 34 8.35 -3.40 5.90
N THR A 35 7.93 -2.75 4.81
CA THR A 35 6.54 -2.32 4.61
C THR A 35 5.98 -3.03 3.39
N VAL A 36 4.77 -3.58 3.51
CA VAL A 36 4.04 -4.08 2.35
C VAL A 36 2.82 -3.22 2.09
N THR A 37 2.62 -2.83 0.83
CA THR A 37 1.50 -2.01 0.38
C THR A 37 0.57 -2.89 -0.42
N CYS A 38 -0.73 -2.83 -0.14
CA CYS A 38 -1.78 -3.43 -0.96
C CYS A 38 -2.59 -2.32 -1.63
N THR A 39 -2.79 -2.42 -2.93
CA THR A 39 -3.57 -1.46 -3.72
C THR A 39 -4.67 -2.18 -4.49
N SER A 40 -5.80 -1.51 -4.71
CA SER A 40 -6.87 -2.02 -5.59
C SER A 40 -7.41 -0.89 -6.45
N LYS A 41 -7.76 -1.19 -7.70
CA LYS A 41 -8.44 -0.25 -8.59
C LYS A 41 -9.97 -0.28 -8.41
N GLU A 42 -10.48 -1.27 -7.69
CA GLU A 42 -11.91 -1.54 -7.57
C GLU A 42 -12.49 -1.10 -6.23
N PHE A 43 -11.67 -1.12 -5.17
CA PHE A 43 -12.08 -0.75 -3.81
C PHE A 43 -11.38 0.53 -3.38
N ASP A 44 -12.11 1.41 -2.71
CA ASP A 44 -11.52 2.54 -1.97
C ASP A 44 -10.76 2.05 -0.71
N ASP A 45 -9.96 2.93 -0.09
CA ASP A 45 -9.14 2.59 1.08
C ASP A 45 -9.93 1.95 2.23
N GLN A 46 -11.13 2.46 2.52
CA GLN A 46 -11.93 2.01 3.66
C GLN A 46 -12.52 0.63 3.39
N SER A 47 -13.05 0.43 2.18
CA SER A 47 -13.56 -0.86 1.73
C SER A 47 -12.44 -1.90 1.70
N LEU A 48 -11.28 -1.54 1.12
CA LEU A 48 -10.09 -2.39 1.04
C LEU A 48 -9.61 -2.82 2.43
N ALA A 49 -9.48 -1.87 3.36
CA ALA A 49 -9.08 -2.15 4.73
C ALA A 49 -10.09 -3.04 5.48
N GLY A 50 -11.39 -2.87 5.21
CA GLY A 50 -12.43 -3.74 5.76
C GLY A 50 -12.34 -5.18 5.26
N PHE A 51 -11.99 -5.38 3.98
CA PHE A 51 -11.75 -6.72 3.44
C PHE A 51 -10.54 -7.38 4.08
N LEU A 52 -9.40 -6.68 4.13
CA LEU A 52 -8.18 -7.27 4.70
C LEU A 52 -8.29 -7.54 6.21
N GLU A 53 -9.05 -6.73 6.94
CA GLU A 53 -9.31 -6.98 8.37
C GLU A 53 -10.16 -8.24 8.58
N ALA A 54 -11.08 -8.56 7.66
CA ALA A 54 -11.94 -9.74 7.75
C ALA A 54 -11.21 -11.06 7.43
N GLU A 55 -10.01 -10.98 6.85
CA GLU A 55 -9.18 -12.14 6.49
C GLU A 55 -8.28 -12.59 7.65
N GLU A 56 -8.34 -11.86 8.78
CA GLU A 56 -7.69 -12.22 10.05
C GLU A 56 -6.18 -12.48 9.91
N ILE A 57 -5.48 -11.64 9.13
CA ILE A 57 -4.02 -11.71 8.94
C ILE A 57 -3.32 -11.61 10.30
N ASP A 58 -2.52 -12.62 10.62
CA ASP A 58 -1.82 -12.72 11.90
C ASP A 58 -0.76 -11.60 12.10
N ASP A 59 -0.38 -11.38 13.36
CA ASP A 59 0.70 -10.47 13.79
C ASP A 59 0.55 -9.01 13.35
N CYS A 60 -0.67 -8.55 13.05
CA CYS A 60 -0.96 -7.14 12.75
C CYS A 60 -2.31 -6.66 13.27
N THR A 61 -2.42 -5.35 13.48
CA THR A 61 -3.63 -4.69 13.94
C THR A 61 -3.99 -3.53 13.00
N ARG A 62 -5.28 -3.39 12.66
CA ARG A 62 -5.77 -2.26 11.87
C ARG A 62 -5.66 -0.94 12.65
N VAL A 63 -5.05 0.07 12.03
CA VAL A 63 -4.96 1.45 12.52
C VAL A 63 -5.40 2.42 11.42
N GLY A 64 -6.64 2.89 11.51
CA GLY A 64 -7.25 3.68 10.44
C GLY A 64 -7.56 2.80 9.22
N ASN A 65 -7.00 3.14 8.05
CA ASN A 65 -7.09 2.31 6.84
C ASN A 65 -5.85 1.42 6.62
N ASN A 66 -4.82 1.57 7.46
CA ASN A 66 -3.58 0.81 7.39
C ASN A 66 -3.56 -0.27 8.47
N PHE A 67 -2.52 -1.10 8.44
CA PHE A 67 -2.23 -2.13 9.42
C PHE A 67 -0.84 -1.88 10.01
N VAL A 68 -0.70 -2.20 11.29
CA VAL A 68 0.57 -2.09 12.01
C VAL A 68 0.90 -3.47 12.56
N PHE A 69 2.07 -4.00 12.22
CA PHE A 69 2.54 -5.26 12.80
C PHE A 69 2.72 -5.14 14.32
N ASP A 70 2.54 -6.23 15.03
CA ASP A 70 2.60 -6.26 16.49
C ASP A 70 3.96 -5.82 17.04
N ASP A 71 3.96 -5.25 18.25
CA ASP A 71 5.16 -4.74 18.89
C ASP A 71 6.23 -5.85 19.04
N GLY A 72 7.43 -5.60 18.51
CA GLY A 72 8.55 -6.55 18.54
C GLY A 72 8.57 -7.54 17.38
N PHE A 73 7.54 -7.57 16.52
CA PHE A 73 7.56 -8.33 15.28
C PHE A 73 8.40 -7.60 14.21
N ILE A 74 9.31 -8.33 13.57
CA ILE A 74 10.16 -7.81 12.50
C ILE A 74 9.71 -8.45 11.20
N PHE A 75 8.81 -7.77 10.49
CA PHE A 75 8.39 -8.18 9.16
C PHE A 75 9.54 -8.02 8.15
N ARG A 76 9.73 -9.02 7.27
CA ARG A 76 10.65 -8.94 6.13
C ARG A 76 9.97 -9.32 4.82
N CYS A 77 10.33 -8.62 3.75
CA CYS A 77 10.00 -9.08 2.40
C CYS A 77 10.70 -10.41 2.14
N GLY A 78 9.95 -11.38 1.62
CA GLY A 78 10.33 -12.76 1.35
C GLY A 78 9.79 -13.76 2.37
N ASP A 79 9.24 -13.27 3.49
CA ASP A 79 8.74 -14.13 4.56
C ASP A 79 7.37 -14.75 4.22
N SER A 80 6.96 -15.75 5.01
CA SER A 80 5.66 -16.40 4.85
C SER A 80 4.49 -15.43 4.97
N LEU A 81 4.59 -14.45 5.86
CA LEU A 81 3.55 -13.45 6.07
C LEU A 81 3.38 -12.52 4.86
N GLU A 82 4.46 -12.23 4.10
CA GLU A 82 4.31 -11.49 2.83
C GLU A 82 3.45 -12.30 1.86
N ASN A 83 3.67 -13.61 1.73
CA ASN A 83 2.89 -14.47 0.84
C ASN A 83 1.41 -14.53 1.23
N GLU A 84 1.11 -14.51 2.53
CA GLU A 84 -0.26 -14.43 3.03
C GLU A 84 -0.92 -13.12 2.62
N ILE A 85 -0.27 -11.98 2.93
CA ILE A 85 -0.75 -10.64 2.55
C ILE A 85 -0.92 -10.53 1.03
N LEU A 86 0.01 -11.09 0.25
CA LEU A 86 -0.06 -11.14 -1.22
C LEU A 86 -1.28 -11.94 -1.69
N THR A 87 -1.51 -13.12 -1.10
CA THR A 87 -2.62 -14.00 -1.49
C THR A 87 -3.96 -13.33 -1.24
N VAL A 88 -4.12 -12.71 -0.08
CA VAL A 88 -5.34 -11.99 0.31
C VAL A 88 -5.51 -10.70 -0.50
N CYS A 89 -4.43 -9.97 -0.78
CA CYS A 89 -4.51 -8.75 -1.59
C CYS A 89 -4.82 -9.05 -3.07
N GLN A 90 -4.27 -10.11 -3.65
CA GLN A 90 -4.37 -10.35 -5.10
C GLN A 90 -5.55 -11.26 -5.48
N GLY A 91 -5.87 -12.25 -4.65
CA GLY A 91 -6.86 -13.27 -4.97
C GLY A 91 -8.30 -12.76 -4.98
N PRO A 92 -8.88 -12.44 -3.81
CA PRO A 92 -10.30 -12.11 -3.68
C PRO A 92 -10.70 -10.73 -4.23
N ILE A 93 -9.78 -9.77 -4.23
CA ILE A 93 -10.06 -8.36 -4.54
C ILE A 93 -9.30 -7.82 -5.77
N GLY A 94 -8.58 -8.70 -6.48
CA GLY A 94 -7.83 -8.35 -7.70
C GLY A 94 -6.79 -7.24 -7.50
N GLY A 95 -6.28 -7.10 -6.28
CA GLY A 95 -5.33 -6.05 -5.92
C GLY A 95 -3.91 -6.31 -6.43
N GLU A 96 -3.05 -5.30 -6.27
CA GLU A 96 -1.61 -5.38 -6.51
C GLU A 96 -0.92 -5.10 -5.19
N SER A 97 0.06 -5.93 -4.82
CA SER A 97 0.85 -5.73 -3.61
C SER A 97 2.34 -5.60 -3.91
N THR A 98 3.00 -4.72 -3.17
CA THR A 98 4.43 -4.43 -3.29
C THR A 98 5.07 -4.43 -1.91
N CYS A 99 6.18 -5.14 -1.75
CA CYS A 99 6.97 -5.10 -0.53
C CYS A 99 8.22 -4.23 -0.70
N LYS A 100 8.44 -3.34 0.25
CA LYS A 100 9.57 -2.41 0.28
C LYS A 100 10.45 -2.76 1.48
N PRO A 101 11.67 -3.26 1.23
CA PRO A 101 12.63 -3.48 2.29
C PRO A 101 12.96 -2.16 2.98
N THR A 102 12.98 -2.15 4.31
CA THR A 102 13.60 -1.07 5.04
C THR A 102 15.09 -1.17 4.78
N LEU A 103 15.61 -0.24 3.97
CA LEU A 103 17.04 -0.08 3.80
C LEU A 103 17.64 0.10 5.19
N ALA A 104 18.41 -0.90 5.64
CA ALA A 104 19.30 -0.72 6.77
C ALA A 104 20.04 0.59 6.50
N ARG A 105 19.93 1.56 7.42
CA ARG A 105 20.65 2.83 7.29
C ARG A 105 22.07 2.50 6.88
N ALA A 106 22.46 2.93 5.68
CA ALA A 106 23.82 2.76 5.19
C ALA A 106 24.78 3.27 6.28
N GLY A 107 25.46 2.36 6.98
CA GLY A 107 26.41 2.71 8.04
C GLY A 107 26.29 1.99 9.39
N VAL A 108 25.48 0.95 9.55
CA VAL A 108 25.64 0.04 10.70
C VAL A 108 25.77 -1.39 10.19
N ASP A 109 27.02 -1.83 10.05
CA ASP A 109 27.38 -3.24 10.00
C ASP A 109 26.86 -3.93 11.27
N LEU A 110 26.19 -5.08 11.10
CA LEU A 110 25.98 -6.04 12.18
C LEU A 110 27.20 -6.96 12.28
#